data_AF-A0A645HFE7-F1
#
_entry.id   AF-A0A645HFE7-F1
#
_cell.length_a   1.000
_cell.length_b   1.000
_cell.length_c   1.000
_cell.angle_alpha   90.00
_cell.angle_beta   90.00
_cell.angle_gamma   90.00
#
_symmetry.space_group_name_H-M   'P 1'
#
loop_
_entity.id
_entity.type
_entity.pdbx_description
1 polymer ?
#
loop_
_entity_poly.entity_id
_entity_poly.type
_entity_poly.pdbx_seq_one_letter_code
_entity_poly.pdbx_strand_id
1 'polypeptide(L)'
;MEELLPEGIGISSFEPQYSYSKLNEIKVNMLSEATKDAKKRAEKIAASNGNKIGNIISANQGVFQITAPFSNEINDYGINDVSSINKTIKSVVTVEYLIKR
;
A
#
# COMPACT_ATOMS: atom_id res chain seq x y z
N MET A 1 -31.39 16.67 -4.41
CA MET A 1 -30.73 17.17 -5.64
C MET A 1 -31.55 16.62 -6.78
N GLU A 2 -32.71 17.23 -6.95
CA GLU A 2 -33.64 16.95 -8.02
C GLU A 2 -33.68 18.25 -8.82
N GLU A 3 -33.76 18.14 -10.15
CA GLU A 3 -33.77 19.25 -11.12
C GLU A 3 -32.43 19.59 -11.79
N LEU A 4 -32.02 18.69 -12.70
CA LEU A 4 -31.47 19.11 -13.99
C LEU A 4 -31.77 18.02 -15.04
N LEU A 5 -32.90 18.12 -15.74
CA LEU A 5 -33.19 17.29 -16.90
C LEU A 5 -33.87 18.12 -18.00
N PRO A 6 -33.13 18.53 -19.04
CA PRO A 6 -33.67 18.66 -20.37
C PRO A 6 -33.17 17.49 -21.24
N GLU A 7 -34.14 16.77 -21.78
CA GLU A 7 -34.09 15.90 -22.96
C GLU A 7 -33.32 14.57 -22.87
N GLY A 8 -34.10 13.49 -22.74
CA GLY A 8 -33.84 12.20 -23.40
C GLY A 8 -32.66 11.35 -22.92
N ILE A 9 -31.80 11.89 -22.06
CA ILE A 9 -30.67 11.15 -21.49
C ILE A 9 -31.16 10.42 -20.25
N GLY A 10 -31.26 9.10 -20.32
CA GLY A 10 -31.50 8.27 -19.14
C GLY A 10 -30.33 8.42 -18.17
N ILE A 11 -30.46 9.29 -17.17
CA ILE A 11 -29.48 9.41 -16.09
C ILE A 11 -29.70 8.24 -15.14
N SER A 12 -28.89 7.19 -15.30
CA SER A 12 -28.73 6.19 -14.26
C SER A 12 -27.86 6.80 -13.15
N SER A 13 -28.42 6.94 -11.96
CA SER A 13 -27.66 7.36 -10.78
C SER A 13 -26.76 6.20 -10.34
N PHE A 14 -25.45 6.35 -10.50
CA PHE A 14 -24.47 5.44 -9.93
C PHE A 14 -24.04 5.95 -8.55
N GLU A 15 -23.72 5.03 -7.65
CA GLU A 15 -23.14 5.43 -6.36
C GLU A 15 -21.82 6.19 -6.58
N PRO A 16 -21.56 7.26 -5.80
CA PRO A 16 -20.36 8.05 -5.95
C PRO A 16 -19.11 7.23 -5.61
N GLN A 17 -18.09 7.34 -6.46
CA GLN A 17 -16.80 6.70 -6.25
C GLN A 17 -15.77 7.71 -5.74
N TYR A 18 -15.10 7.36 -4.65
CA TYR A 18 -14.06 8.15 -4.01
C TYR A 18 -12.67 7.56 -4.32
N SER A 19 -11.87 8.29 -5.07
CA SER A 19 -10.47 7.94 -5.37
C SER A 19 -9.50 8.97 -4.80
N TYR A 20 -8.31 8.50 -4.41
CA TYR A 20 -7.25 9.37 -3.88
C TYR A 20 -6.23 9.69 -4.98
N SER A 21 -6.25 10.93 -5.50
CA SER A 21 -5.45 11.33 -6.66
C SER A 21 -3.93 11.31 -6.42
N LYS A 22 -3.49 11.53 -5.17
CA LYS A 22 -2.06 11.54 -4.78
C LYS A 22 -1.55 10.17 -4.36
N LEU A 23 -2.26 9.10 -4.69
CA LEU A 23 -1.89 7.74 -4.28
C LEU A 23 -0.48 7.36 -4.73
N ASN A 24 -0.08 7.76 -5.94
CA ASN A 24 1.24 7.45 -6.48
C ASN A 24 2.38 8.08 -5.66
N GLU A 25 2.21 9.32 -5.19
CA GLU A 25 3.20 10.00 -4.35
C GLU A 25 3.35 9.29 -3.00
N ILE A 26 2.24 8.94 -2.37
CA ILE A 26 2.24 8.22 -1.09
C ILE A 26 2.88 6.83 -1.25
N LYS A 27 2.61 6.11 -2.33
CA LYS A 27 3.19 4.77 -2.59
C LYS A 27 4.72 4.79 -2.56
N VAL A 28 5.35 5.80 -3.16
CA VAL A 28 6.81 5.95 -3.19
C VAL A 28 7.35 6.20 -1.78
N ASN A 29 6.71 7.09 -1.03
CA ASN A 29 7.11 7.40 0.34
C ASN A 29 6.96 6.17 1.26
N MET A 30 5.83 5.46 1.18
CA MET A 30 5.58 4.23 1.94
C MET A 30 6.62 3.15 1.65
N LEU A 31 7.00 2.96 0.39
CA LEU A 31 8.02 1.98 0.00
C LEU A 31 9.39 2.33 0.63
N SER A 32 9.75 3.61 0.64
CA SER A 32 10.98 4.09 1.27
C SER A 32 10.97 3.84 2.78
N GLU A 33 9.87 4.15 3.46
CA GLU A 33 9.73 3.92 4.90
C GLU A 33 9.73 2.43 5.27
N ALA A 34 8.98 1.61 4.54
CA ALA A 34 8.95 0.16 4.73
C ALA A 34 10.32 -0.48 4.52
N THR A 35 11.06 -0.03 3.49
CA THR A 35 12.44 -0.50 3.23
C THR A 35 13.39 -0.11 4.37
N LYS A 36 13.27 1.11 4.91
CA LYS A 36 14.06 1.54 6.07
C LYS A 36 13.74 0.72 7.32
N ASP A 37 12.47 0.39 7.55
CA ASP A 37 12.07 -0.47 8.67
C ASP A 37 12.63 -1.90 8.51
N ALA A 38 12.49 -2.49 7.31
CA ALA A 38 13.05 -3.79 6.99
C ALA A 38 14.56 -3.85 7.24
N LYS A 39 15.30 -2.81 6.82
CA LYS A 39 16.74 -2.70 7.08
C LYS A 39 17.06 -2.70 8.57
N LYS A 40 16.37 -1.86 9.37
CA LYS A 40 16.59 -1.77 10.82
C LYS A 40 16.34 -3.12 11.52
N ARG A 41 15.31 -3.85 11.09
CA ARG A 41 15.03 -5.20 11.60
C ARG A 41 16.14 -6.18 11.23
N ALA A 42 16.57 -6.18 9.97
CA ALA A 42 17.65 -7.04 9.50
C ALA A 42 18.97 -6.77 10.25
N GLU A 43 19.30 -5.50 10.51
CA GLU A 43 20.47 -5.11 11.32
C GLU A 43 20.40 -5.67 12.74
N LYS A 44 19.25 -5.54 13.42
CA LYS A 44 19.05 -6.11 14.77
C LYS A 44 19.16 -7.63 14.78
N ILE A 45 18.62 -8.30 13.77
CA ILE A 45 18.68 -9.75 13.62
C ILE A 45 20.12 -10.22 13.36
N ALA A 46 20.88 -9.52 12.52
CA ALA A 46 22.27 -9.88 12.27
C ALA A 46 23.15 -9.66 13.51
N ALA A 47 22.94 -8.54 14.21
CA ALA A 47 23.72 -8.14 15.38
C ALA A 47 23.55 -9.09 16.58
N SER A 48 22.41 -9.79 16.70
CA SER A 48 22.17 -10.74 17.80
C SER A 48 23.19 -11.90 17.82
N ASN A 49 23.79 -12.21 16.67
CA ASN A 49 24.83 -13.24 16.52
C ASN A 49 26.20 -12.64 16.16
N GLY A 50 26.42 -11.35 16.44
CA GLY A 50 27.68 -10.65 16.14
C GLY A 50 27.93 -10.36 14.66
N ASN A 51 26.98 -10.65 13.78
CA ASN A 51 27.11 -10.43 12.34
C ASN A 51 26.60 -9.04 11.93
N LYS A 52 26.94 -8.61 10.71
CA LYS A 52 26.42 -7.40 10.08
C LYS A 52 25.66 -7.74 8.82
N ILE A 53 24.70 -6.91 8.44
CA ILE A 53 24.08 -7.01 7.11
C ILE A 53 25.03 -6.46 6.04
N GLY A 54 24.99 -7.09 4.87
CA GLY A 54 25.73 -6.74 3.68
C GLY A 54 24.86 -6.09 2.62
N ASN A 55 25.19 -6.33 1.35
CA ASN A 55 24.45 -5.77 0.23
C ASN A 55 23.07 -6.44 0.13
N ILE A 56 22.11 -5.72 -0.47
CA ILE A 56 20.80 -6.26 -0.82
C ILE A 56 20.98 -7.32 -1.92
N ILE A 57 20.37 -8.48 -1.72
CA ILE A 57 20.33 -9.58 -2.70
C ILE A 57 19.07 -9.42 -3.56
N SER A 58 17.95 -9.19 -2.91
CA SER A 58 16.64 -9.06 -3.54
C SER A 58 15.78 -8.08 -2.76
N ALA A 59 14.88 -7.42 -3.47
CA ALA A 59 13.83 -6.60 -2.88
C ALA A 59 12.54 -6.85 -3.66
N ASN A 60 11.47 -7.16 -2.93
CA ASN A 60 10.17 -7.42 -3.50
C ASN A 60 9.12 -6.58 -2.76
N GLN A 61 8.27 -5.91 -3.53
CA GLN A 61 7.12 -5.19 -3.03
C GLN A 61 5.87 -6.05 -3.24
N GLY A 62 5.14 -6.34 -2.17
CA GLY A 62 3.84 -6.99 -2.23
C GLY A 62 2.75 -6.06 -2.79
N VAL A 63 1.60 -6.64 -3.11
CA VAL A 63 0.44 -5.88 -3.61
C VAL A 63 -0.08 -4.88 -2.58
N PHE A 64 -0.54 -3.73 -3.05
CA PHE A 64 -1.19 -2.74 -2.20
C PHE A 64 -2.62 -3.18 -1.85
N GLN A 65 -2.96 -3.05 -0.58
CA GLN A 65 -4.32 -3.21 -0.05
C GLN A 65 -4.84 -1.82 0.30
N ILE A 66 -5.84 -1.34 -0.43
CA ILE A 66 -6.51 -0.07 -0.19
C ILE A 66 -7.94 -0.39 0.25
N THR A 67 -8.17 -0.34 1.55
CA THR A 67 -9.42 -0.77 2.16
C THR A 67 -10.07 0.34 2.97
N ALA A 68 -11.32 0.15 3.37
CA ALA A 68 -11.98 1.02 4.34
C ALA A 68 -11.22 1.03 5.68
N PRO A 69 -11.37 2.07 6.52
CA PRO A 69 -10.74 2.13 7.84
C PRO A 69 -11.18 0.94 8.69
N PHE A 70 -10.26 0.39 9.49
CA PHE A 70 -10.49 -0.79 10.33
C PHE A 70 -10.87 -2.07 9.57
N SER A 71 -10.81 -2.08 8.23
CA SER A 71 -10.98 -3.30 7.45
C SER A 71 -9.78 -4.25 7.63
N ASN A 72 -10.11 -5.52 7.83
CA ASN A 72 -9.18 -6.65 7.83
C ASN A 72 -9.22 -7.42 6.52
N GLU A 73 -9.89 -6.88 5.50
CA GLU A 73 -9.93 -7.49 4.17
C GLU A 73 -8.53 -7.48 3.55
N ILE A 74 -8.17 -8.61 2.97
CA ILE A 74 -6.92 -8.82 2.25
C ILE A 74 -7.27 -9.67 1.03
N ASN A 75 -6.70 -9.32 -0.11
CA ASN A 75 -6.82 -10.09 -1.35
C ASN A 75 -5.44 -10.28 -1.97
N ASP A 76 -5.14 -11.47 -2.49
CA ASP A 76 -3.87 -11.78 -3.13
C ASP A 76 -3.57 -10.90 -4.36
N TYR A 77 -4.61 -10.41 -5.04
CA TYR A 77 -4.51 -9.48 -6.17
C TYR A 77 -4.50 -7.99 -5.75
N GLY A 78 -4.68 -7.72 -4.46
CA GLY A 78 -4.88 -6.36 -3.93
C GLY A 78 -6.36 -5.96 -3.87
N ILE A 79 -6.66 -5.00 -3.01
CA ILE A 79 -7.99 -4.41 -2.87
C ILE A 79 -7.89 -2.93 -3.24
N ASN A 80 -8.87 -2.45 -4.00
CA ASN A 80 -9.04 -1.04 -4.28
C ASN A 80 -10.48 -0.61 -3.96
N ASP A 81 -10.73 -0.32 -2.69
CA ASP A 81 -12.00 0.24 -2.28
C ASP A 81 -12.19 1.63 -2.91
N VAL A 82 -13.32 1.83 -3.59
CA VAL A 82 -13.75 3.12 -4.14
C VAL A 82 -15.01 3.64 -3.45
N SER A 83 -15.58 2.90 -2.50
CA SER A 83 -16.83 3.27 -1.83
C SER A 83 -16.61 4.19 -0.61
N SER A 84 -15.49 4.02 0.10
CA SER A 84 -15.22 4.76 1.34
C SER A 84 -14.44 6.04 1.09
N ILE A 85 -14.82 7.13 1.77
CA ILE A 85 -14.08 8.41 1.71
C ILE A 85 -12.69 8.26 2.36
N ASN A 86 -12.67 7.75 3.59
CA ASN A 86 -11.42 7.46 4.30
C ASN A 86 -10.90 6.09 3.88
N LYS A 87 -9.57 5.94 3.77
CA LYS A 87 -8.94 4.71 3.31
C LYS A 87 -7.71 4.37 4.14
N THR A 88 -7.49 3.08 4.35
CA THR A 88 -6.25 2.53 4.92
C THR A 88 -5.47 1.86 3.80
N ILE A 89 -4.21 2.25 3.63
CA ILE A 89 -3.31 1.68 2.64
C ILE A 89 -2.29 0.80 3.35
N LYS A 90 -2.20 -0.47 2.98
CA LYS A 90 -1.20 -1.42 3.49
C LYS A 90 -0.40 -2.02 2.33
N SER A 91 0.90 -2.17 2.52
CA SER A 91 1.79 -2.88 1.59
C SER A 91 2.92 -3.48 2.41
N VAL A 92 3.35 -4.67 2.03
CA VAL A 92 4.51 -5.35 2.64
C VAL A 92 5.69 -5.23 1.68
N VAL A 93 6.89 -5.03 2.23
CA VAL A 93 8.14 -5.01 1.48
C VAL A 93 9.05 -6.06 2.09
N THR A 94 9.55 -6.94 1.24
CA THR A 94 10.48 -8.01 1.60
C THR A 94 11.83 -7.65 1.02
N VAL A 95 12.86 -7.58 1.87
CA VAL A 95 14.23 -7.29 1.42
C VAL A 95 15.17 -8.33 2.01
N GLU A 96 15.96 -8.95 1.16
CA GLU A 96 16.97 -9.93 1.54
C GLU A 96 18.35 -9.28 1.52
N TYR A 97 19.12 -9.54 2.58
CA TYR A 97 20.47 -9.01 2.75
C TYR A 97 21.48 -10.15 2.86
N LEU A 98 22.66 -9.97 2.28
CA LEU A 98 23.81 -10.82 2.61
C LEU A 98 24.16 -10.64 4.08
N ILE A 99 24.76 -11.68 4.67
CA ILE A 99 25.37 -11.58 5.99
C ILE A 99 26.88 -11.41 5.81
N LYS A 100 27.45 -10.40 6.47
CA LYS A 100 28.88 -10.18 6.61
C LYS A 100 29.31 -10.56 8.03
N ARG A 101 30.36 -11.36 8.11
CA ARG A 101 31.04 -11.73 9.35
C ARG A 101 32.20 -10.78 9.60
#